data_AF-A0A9D4Z4V9-F1
#
_entry.id   AF-A0A9D4Z4V9-F1
#
_cell.length_a   1.000
_cell.length_b   1.000
_cell.length_c   1.000
_cell.angle_alpha   90.00
_cell.angle_beta   90.00
_cell.angle_gamma   90.00
#
_symmetry.space_group_name_H-M   'P 1'
#
loop_
_entity.id
_entity.type
_entity.pdbx_description
1 polymer ?
#
loop_
_entity_poly.entity_id
_entity_poly.type
_entity_poly.pdbx_seq_one_letter_code
_entity_poly.pdbx_strand_id
1 'polypeptide(L)'
;MSNVELLWREFFADPSQWWDKRKRKANPNAPDFKHKKTQKALWIDGPNNPGWVKFMLEEKCKADSQDDSGCLQLKWSMWEDYFTDPTMWWDNRMTKKNPRAPDFKHKVSKKMLRLDDSDNPEWVALRFANEQKMKTRDEINPEVYSPHILACSPSMEPKKMEIKKSNHDSFVVELDVNRPKAKGKIDWEMLSAEHAVFLLEQLVEPPSEGSLITILEKCRIERSLVYGRRAHTYICKKDLICHTKLGNYLVLMLVDCGGLHDAQQVFDGLNQKNEIAWSPLIHGYCECGDFEQALHLYEDMQDHHVQPSRQTLLHLLKACERLNNVEKGMVEEGWLYFELMKNDYGIMPTINHHNCMLDLLCRSGQLNAAMLMLEKMPSTPNLVSWKTMLSACRKWGNIEIAKEAYELAVRKNMNQPSVMALIVMDVLRKEETRSFEQELSLPLELLGPDYKTREILRKFHVYRDLMSIGEGAGFVRAASVSTGQWVNRKGVYYTSHPQLLVFFPEGLWSTA
;
A
#
# COMPACT_ATOMS: atom_id res chain seq x y z
N MET A 1 -7.44 -16.71 52.91
CA MET A 1 -7.02 -15.97 51.69
C MET A 1 -5.51 -15.83 51.73
N SER A 2 -4.81 -16.08 50.62
CA SER A 2 -3.35 -15.90 50.59
C SER A 2 -3.00 -14.42 50.67
N ASN A 3 -1.85 -14.06 51.26
CA ASN A 3 -1.38 -12.68 51.31
C ASN A 3 -1.23 -12.07 49.89
N VAL A 4 -0.93 -12.91 48.90
CA VAL A 4 -0.82 -12.54 47.48
C VAL A 4 -2.19 -12.20 46.87
N GLU A 5 -3.25 -12.92 47.22
CA GLU A 5 -4.61 -12.62 46.75
C GLU A 5 -5.11 -11.26 47.25
N LEU A 6 -4.83 -10.92 48.51
CA LEU A 6 -5.17 -9.60 49.06
C LEU A 6 -4.45 -8.48 48.31
N LEU A 7 -3.19 -8.68 47.93
CA LEU A 7 -2.43 -7.69 47.16
C LEU A 7 -2.95 -7.50 45.74
N TRP A 8 -3.38 -8.57 45.08
CA TRP A 8 -4.03 -8.46 43.78
C TRP A 8 -5.37 -7.72 43.89
N ARG A 9 -6.15 -7.97 44.94
CA ARG A 9 -7.39 -7.22 45.19
C ARG A 9 -7.12 -5.72 45.47
N GLU A 10 -6.10 -5.40 46.26
CA GLU A 10 -5.64 -4.02 46.47
C GLU A 10 -5.21 -3.36 45.15
N PHE A 11 -4.48 -4.09 44.29
CA PHE A 11 -4.06 -3.60 42.97
C PHE A 11 -5.25 -3.28 42.06
N PHE A 12 -6.24 -4.16 41.97
CA PHE A 12 -7.41 -3.92 41.11
C PHE A 12 -8.38 -2.87 41.68
N ALA A 13 -8.40 -2.68 43.01
CA ALA A 13 -9.21 -1.64 43.64
C ALA A 13 -8.67 -0.22 43.39
N ASP A 14 -7.35 -0.02 43.44
CA ASP A 14 -6.72 1.26 43.06
C ASP A 14 -5.35 1.05 42.38
N PRO A 15 -5.35 0.82 41.04
CA PRO A 15 -4.14 0.59 40.27
C PRO A 15 -3.17 1.78 40.26
N SER A 16 -3.67 3.00 40.51
CA SER A 16 -2.87 4.23 40.46
C SER A 16 -1.79 4.26 41.54
N GLN A 17 -1.96 3.49 42.62
CA GLN A 17 -0.97 3.35 43.70
C GLN A 17 0.20 2.43 43.34
N TRP A 18 0.21 1.85 42.15
CA TRP A 18 1.22 0.88 41.72
C TRP A 18 2.03 1.41 40.54
N TRP A 19 3.31 1.08 40.51
CA TRP A 19 4.15 1.23 39.33
C TRP A 19 3.98 0.00 38.45
N ASP A 20 3.51 0.18 37.21
CA ASP A 20 3.60 -0.84 36.16
C ASP A 20 5.02 -0.83 35.57
N LYS A 21 5.73 -1.95 35.73
CA LYS A 21 7.11 -2.10 35.31
C LYS A 21 7.28 -3.04 34.13
N ARG A 22 6.20 -3.59 33.57
CA ARG A 22 6.24 -4.61 32.52
C ARG A 22 7.05 -4.17 31.29
N LYS A 23 6.87 -2.93 30.82
CA LYS A 23 7.60 -2.37 29.65
C LYS A 23 9.05 -1.95 29.93
N ARG A 24 9.49 -1.85 31.20
CA ARG A 24 10.81 -1.33 31.60
C ARG A 24 11.65 -2.35 32.38
N LYS A 25 11.29 -3.62 32.27
CA LYS A 25 11.89 -4.70 33.03
C LYS A 25 13.23 -5.12 32.42
N ALA A 26 14.34 -4.73 33.06
CA ALA A 26 15.68 -5.14 32.61
C ALA A 26 16.07 -6.56 33.07
N ASN A 27 15.40 -7.09 34.11
CA ASN A 27 15.64 -8.42 34.67
C ASN A 27 14.33 -9.21 34.72
N PRO A 28 14.25 -10.41 34.11
CA PRO A 28 13.05 -11.27 34.12
C PRO A 28 12.49 -11.60 35.52
N ASN A 29 13.33 -11.58 36.56
CA ASN A 29 12.93 -11.89 37.94
C ASN A 29 12.41 -10.66 38.73
N ALA A 30 12.50 -9.45 38.16
CA ALA A 30 11.97 -8.25 38.82
C ALA A 30 10.42 -8.28 38.90
N PRO A 31 9.80 -7.58 39.86
CA PRO A 31 8.34 -7.55 39.97
C PRO A 31 7.70 -6.74 38.84
N ASP A 32 6.55 -7.22 38.38
CA ASP A 32 5.77 -6.61 37.29
C ASP A 32 5.01 -5.38 37.78
N PHE A 33 4.51 -5.44 39.02
CA PHE A 33 3.91 -4.29 39.71
C PHE A 33 4.57 -4.05 41.07
N LYS A 34 4.79 -2.79 41.41
CA LYS A 34 5.33 -2.40 42.72
C LYS A 34 4.55 -1.25 43.33
N HIS A 35 4.02 -1.44 44.54
CA HIS A 35 3.24 -0.43 45.24
C HIS A 35 4.12 0.79 45.59
N LYS A 36 3.65 2.00 45.27
CA LYS A 36 4.39 3.27 45.41
C LYS A 36 4.81 3.56 46.85
N LYS A 37 3.88 3.40 47.81
CA LYS A 37 4.12 3.63 49.24
C LYS A 37 4.71 2.42 49.99
N THR A 38 4.00 1.29 49.96
CA THR A 38 4.36 0.12 50.77
C THR A 38 5.49 -0.73 50.19
N GLN A 39 5.92 -0.44 48.95
CA GLN A 39 6.96 -1.18 48.21
C GLN A 39 6.66 -2.68 47.99
N LYS A 40 5.44 -3.13 48.31
CA LYS A 40 4.97 -4.50 48.04
C LYS A 40 4.99 -4.79 46.54
N ALA A 41 5.20 -6.06 46.20
CA ALA A 41 5.53 -6.49 44.84
C ALA A 41 4.58 -7.60 44.37
N LEU A 42 4.22 -7.55 43.09
CA LEU A 42 3.40 -8.55 42.42
C LEU A 42 4.09 -9.02 41.14
N TRP A 43 3.98 -10.31 40.86
CA TRP A 43 4.49 -10.97 39.66
C TRP A 43 3.32 -11.64 38.96
N ILE A 44 3.16 -11.45 37.66
CA ILE A 44 2.06 -12.03 36.87
C ILE A 44 2.19 -13.56 36.81
N ASP A 45 3.42 -14.06 36.70
CA ASP A 45 3.72 -15.50 36.66
C ASP A 45 4.09 -16.06 38.05
N GLY A 46 3.61 -15.41 39.11
CA GLY A 46 3.87 -15.81 40.49
C GLY A 46 3.19 -17.15 40.83
N PRO A 47 3.86 -18.08 41.56
CA PRO A 47 3.36 -19.44 41.80
C PRO A 47 2.10 -19.53 42.67
N ASN A 48 1.64 -18.42 43.27
CA ASN A 48 0.50 -18.36 44.19
C ASN A 48 -0.58 -17.36 43.73
N ASN A 49 -0.62 -17.04 42.44
CA ASN A 49 -1.61 -16.12 41.89
C ASN A 49 -2.99 -16.79 41.78
N PRO A 50 -4.07 -16.14 42.26
CA PRO A 50 -5.42 -16.61 42.02
C PRO A 50 -5.74 -16.67 40.53
N GLY A 51 -6.45 -17.72 40.08
CA GLY A 51 -6.76 -17.93 38.66
C GLY A 51 -7.52 -16.79 37.99
N TRP A 52 -8.28 -15.99 38.76
CA TRP A 52 -9.03 -14.84 38.26
C TRP A 52 -8.15 -13.64 37.85
N VAL A 53 -6.93 -13.54 38.38
CA VAL A 53 -6.03 -12.39 38.12
C VAL A 53 -5.69 -12.27 36.65
N LYS A 54 -5.44 -13.41 35.99
CA LYS A 54 -5.08 -13.45 34.57
C LYS A 54 -6.20 -12.89 33.69
N PHE A 55 -7.44 -13.31 33.95
CA PHE A 55 -8.63 -12.83 33.26
C PHE A 55 -8.84 -11.32 33.44
N MET A 56 -8.69 -10.81 34.67
CA MET A 56 -8.85 -9.39 34.97
C MET A 56 -7.76 -8.50 34.34
N LEU A 57 -6.52 -8.99 34.21
CA LEU A 57 -5.45 -8.29 33.49
C LEU A 57 -5.71 -8.24 31.99
N GLU A 58 -6.26 -9.31 31.41
CA GLU A 58 -6.62 -9.38 29.99
C GLU A 58 -7.79 -8.46 29.65
N GLU A 59 -8.82 -8.39 30.49
CA GLU A 59 -9.93 -7.42 30.32
C GLU A 59 -9.45 -5.97 30.43
N LYS A 60 -8.52 -5.68 31.36
CA LYS A 60 -7.99 -4.33 31.51
C LYS A 60 -7.08 -3.92 30.35
N CYS A 61 -6.32 -4.84 29.75
CA CYS A 61 -5.57 -4.56 28.53
C CYS A 61 -6.48 -4.16 27.36
N LYS A 62 -7.72 -4.67 27.31
CA LYS A 62 -8.73 -4.24 26.32
C LYS A 62 -9.32 -2.86 26.62
N ALA A 63 -9.43 -2.49 27.90
CA ALA A 63 -9.89 -1.17 28.33
C ALA A 63 -8.81 -0.08 28.16
N ASP A 64 -7.54 -0.37 28.49
CA ASP A 64 -6.41 0.56 28.32
C ASP A 64 -6.10 0.82 26.81
N SER A 65 -6.45 -0.10 25.90
CA SER A 65 -6.38 0.15 24.45
C SER A 65 -7.46 1.10 23.92
N GLN A 66 -8.52 1.39 24.68
CA GLN A 66 -9.50 2.42 24.31
C GLN A 66 -9.08 3.83 24.77
N ASP A 67 -8.22 3.97 25.79
CA ASP A 67 -7.80 5.26 26.36
C ASP A 67 -6.50 5.84 25.73
N ASP A 68 -5.69 5.03 25.03
CA ASP A 68 -4.51 5.51 24.26
C ASP A 68 -4.92 6.25 22.95
N SER A 69 -6.19 6.16 22.55
CA SER A 69 -6.74 6.81 21.34
C SER A 69 -6.63 8.34 21.39
N GLY A 70 -6.84 8.96 22.56
CA GLY A 70 -6.80 10.42 22.72
C GLY A 70 -5.40 11.02 22.65
N CYS A 71 -4.38 10.30 23.16
CA CYS A 71 -2.98 10.78 23.14
C CYS A 71 -2.35 10.59 21.76
N LEU A 72 -2.70 9.50 21.06
CA LEU A 72 -2.31 9.27 19.67
C LEU A 72 -3.03 10.22 18.71
N GLN A 73 -4.34 10.48 18.87
CA GLN A 73 -5.07 11.51 18.09
C GLN A 73 -4.45 12.91 18.25
N LEU A 74 -4.02 13.28 19.46
CA LEU A 74 -3.35 14.56 19.71
C LEU A 74 -2.00 14.66 19.00
N LYS A 75 -1.28 13.55 18.82
CA LYS A 75 -0.01 13.51 18.07
C LYS A 75 -0.24 13.44 16.57
N TRP A 76 -1.28 12.75 16.11
CA TRP A 76 -1.67 12.66 14.70
C TRP A 76 -2.10 14.02 14.16
N SER A 77 -2.97 14.71 14.90
CA SER A 77 -3.37 16.09 14.58
C SER A 77 -2.20 17.08 14.56
N MET A 78 -1.12 16.83 15.32
CA MET A 78 0.10 17.63 15.23
C MET A 78 0.89 17.39 13.93
N TRP A 79 0.95 16.16 13.44
CA TRP A 79 1.56 15.88 12.14
C TRP A 79 0.71 16.46 10.99
N GLU A 80 -0.61 16.37 11.08
CA GLU A 80 -1.52 16.99 10.11
C GLU A 80 -1.39 18.52 10.08
N ASP A 81 -1.26 19.16 11.24
CA ASP A 81 -0.98 20.59 11.37
C ASP A 81 0.36 20.96 10.68
N TYR A 82 1.42 20.19 10.93
CA TYR A 82 2.71 20.38 10.25
C TYR A 82 2.60 20.30 8.73
N PHE A 83 1.90 19.30 8.18
CA PHE A 83 1.77 19.15 6.73
C PHE A 83 0.76 20.12 6.09
N THR A 84 -0.14 20.69 6.90
CA THR A 84 -1.09 21.71 6.44
C THR A 84 -0.41 23.08 6.35
N ASP A 85 0.42 23.44 7.33
CA ASP A 85 1.22 24.67 7.30
C ASP A 85 2.64 24.45 7.89
N PRO A 86 3.59 23.98 7.07
CA PRO A 86 4.97 23.76 7.51
C PRO A 86 5.67 25.04 7.97
N THR A 87 5.19 26.22 7.55
CA THR A 87 5.83 27.51 7.87
C THR A 87 5.70 27.87 9.35
N MET A 88 4.74 27.28 10.05
CA MET A 88 4.52 27.44 11.48
C MET A 88 5.43 26.58 12.35
N TRP A 89 6.31 25.78 11.73
CA TRP A 89 7.23 24.88 12.42
C TRP A 89 8.68 25.23 12.13
N TRP A 90 9.55 25.10 13.15
CA TRP A 90 10.99 25.10 12.96
C TRP A 90 11.44 23.70 12.54
N ASP A 91 12.02 23.55 11.35
CA ASP A 91 12.69 22.33 10.91
C ASP A 91 14.15 22.34 11.38
N ASN A 92 14.46 21.46 12.33
CA ASN A 92 15.77 21.37 12.96
C ASN A 92 16.57 20.16 12.47
N ARG A 93 16.08 19.41 11.47
CA ARG A 93 16.71 18.14 11.03
C ARG A 93 18.17 18.32 10.60
N MET A 94 18.48 19.45 9.97
CA MET A 94 19.82 19.79 9.47
C MET A 94 20.68 20.57 10.48
N THR A 95 20.08 21.09 11.55
CA THR A 95 20.75 21.99 12.51
C THR A 95 20.89 21.38 13.90
N LYS A 96 20.22 20.24 14.18
CA LYS A 96 20.29 19.57 15.49
C LYS A 96 21.68 18.95 15.72
N LYS A 97 22.33 19.37 16.81
CA LYS A 97 23.59 18.76 17.30
C LYS A 97 23.36 17.60 18.28
N ASN A 98 22.18 17.54 18.89
CA ASN A 98 21.79 16.51 19.85
C ASN A 98 20.75 15.58 19.19
N PRO A 99 21.01 14.26 19.11
CA PRO A 99 20.05 13.29 18.56
C PRO A 99 18.70 13.30 19.26
N ARG A 100 18.65 13.68 20.54
CA ARG A 100 17.40 13.75 21.34
C ARG A 100 16.58 15.03 21.14
N ALA A 101 17.12 16.01 20.41
CA ALA A 101 16.40 17.23 20.09
C ALA A 101 15.29 16.96 19.05
N PRO A 102 14.15 17.65 19.13
CA PRO A 102 13.03 17.41 18.23
C PRO A 102 13.36 17.84 16.80
N ASP A 103 12.89 17.05 15.83
CA ASP A 103 13.04 17.34 14.40
C ASP A 103 12.23 18.58 14.01
N PHE A 104 11.01 18.69 14.54
CA PHE A 104 10.16 19.85 14.31
C PHE A 104 9.67 20.45 15.63
N LYS A 105 9.61 21.78 15.68
CA LYS A 105 9.07 22.51 16.83
C LYS A 105 8.15 23.63 16.39
N HIS A 106 6.90 23.58 16.82
CA HIS A 106 5.89 24.59 16.47
C HIS A 106 6.27 25.96 17.06
N LYS A 107 6.21 27.02 16.24
CA LYS A 107 6.68 28.38 16.57
C LYS A 107 5.90 29.01 17.73
N VAL A 108 4.57 28.84 17.74
CA VAL A 108 3.66 29.40 18.76
C VAL A 108 3.42 28.42 19.92
N SER A 109 2.77 27.28 19.67
CA SER A 109 2.39 26.30 20.71
C SER A 109 3.55 25.57 21.38
N LYS A 110 4.77 25.69 20.85
CA LYS A 110 6.00 25.01 21.31
C LYS A 110 5.94 23.49 21.31
N LYS A 111 4.90 22.90 20.72
CA LYS A 111 4.74 21.46 20.48
C LYS A 111 5.92 20.91 19.66
N MET A 112 6.25 19.64 19.88
CA MET A 112 7.47 19.00 19.36
C MET A 112 7.14 17.70 18.63
N LEU A 113 7.76 17.47 17.48
CA LEU A 113 7.65 16.24 16.70
C LEU A 113 9.03 15.65 16.42
N ARG A 114 9.10 14.33 16.35
CA ARG A 114 10.30 13.56 16.03
C ARG A 114 9.97 12.48 15.01
N LEU A 115 10.83 12.28 14.03
CA LEU A 115 10.61 11.30 12.97
C LEU A 115 10.89 9.85 13.43
N ASP A 116 11.74 9.67 14.43
CA ASP A 116 12.14 8.37 14.98
C ASP A 116 11.19 7.85 16.08
N ASP A 117 10.15 8.60 16.40
CA ASP A 117 9.12 8.19 17.35
C ASP A 117 8.33 6.98 16.80
N SER A 118 8.34 5.86 17.53
CA SER A 118 7.78 4.56 17.11
C SER A 118 6.25 4.53 16.97
N ASP A 119 5.59 5.56 17.48
CA ASP A 119 4.14 5.80 17.47
C ASP A 119 3.70 6.78 16.37
N ASN A 120 4.60 7.14 15.45
CA ASN A 120 4.26 7.93 14.27
C ASN A 120 3.39 7.10 13.29
N PRO A 121 2.34 7.71 12.71
CA PRO A 121 1.57 7.06 11.65
C PRO A 121 2.43 6.72 10.44
N GLU A 122 2.16 5.57 9.81
CA GLU A 122 2.90 5.08 8.65
C GLU A 122 2.87 6.08 7.46
N TRP A 123 1.79 6.84 7.33
CA TRP A 123 1.64 7.86 6.29
C TRP A 123 2.63 9.02 6.41
N VAL A 124 3.14 9.33 7.61
CA VAL A 124 4.13 10.40 7.83
C VAL A 124 5.44 10.07 7.10
N ALA A 125 5.91 8.82 7.24
CA ALA A 125 7.09 8.34 6.54
C ALA A 125 6.90 8.33 5.01
N LEU A 126 5.69 7.94 4.56
CA LEU A 126 5.34 7.93 3.14
C LEU A 126 5.36 9.34 2.51
N ARG A 127 4.85 10.36 3.24
CA ARG A 127 4.88 11.75 2.77
C ARG A 127 6.30 12.30 2.64
N PHE A 128 7.17 12.07 3.63
CA PHE A 128 8.57 12.50 3.52
C PHE A 128 9.34 11.76 2.41
N ALA A 129 9.02 10.48 2.16
CA ALA A 129 9.60 9.74 1.04
C ALA A 129 9.16 10.34 -0.33
N ASN A 130 7.92 10.81 -0.43
CA ASN A 130 7.42 11.48 -1.63
C ASN A 130 8.01 12.90 -1.81
N GLU A 131 8.25 13.65 -0.73
CA GLU A 131 8.99 14.92 -0.79
C GLU A 131 10.41 14.75 -1.34
N GLN A 132 11.12 13.69 -0.94
CA GLN A 132 12.46 13.41 -1.48
C GLN A 132 12.42 13.00 -2.96
N LYS A 133 11.41 12.21 -3.37
CA LYS A 133 11.23 11.84 -4.78
C LYS A 133 10.92 13.05 -5.67
N MET A 134 10.19 14.06 -5.17
CA MET A 134 9.95 15.29 -5.92
C MET A 134 11.23 16.13 -6.06
N LYS A 135 12.04 16.27 -4.99
CA LYS A 135 13.33 16.97 -5.06
C LYS A 135 14.32 16.34 -6.05
N THR A 136 14.35 15.01 -6.17
CA THR A 136 15.18 14.31 -7.16
C THR A 136 14.65 14.39 -8.60
N ARG A 137 13.38 14.75 -8.78
CA ARG A 137 12.75 14.90 -10.11
C ARG A 137 13.03 16.28 -10.72
N ASP A 138 13.26 17.28 -9.86
CA ASP A 138 13.64 18.65 -10.23
C ASP A 138 15.13 18.78 -10.62
N GLU A 139 15.96 17.75 -10.42
CA GLU A 139 17.38 17.75 -10.82
C GLU A 139 17.62 17.29 -12.28
N ILE A 140 16.57 16.92 -13.03
CA ILE A 140 16.66 16.52 -14.45
C ILE A 140 15.81 17.46 -15.34
N ASN A 141 16.07 18.77 -15.27
CA ASN A 141 16.02 19.73 -16.41
C ASN A 141 16.22 21.15 -15.87
N PRO A 142 17.38 21.81 -16.08
CA PRO A 142 17.59 23.18 -15.62
C PRO A 142 17.23 24.25 -16.67
N GLU A 143 16.33 23.97 -17.60
CA GLU A 143 15.80 24.98 -18.52
C GLU A 143 14.28 25.01 -18.46
N VAL A 144 13.76 26.22 -18.26
CA VAL A 144 12.36 26.60 -18.04
C VAL A 144 11.93 26.52 -16.56
N TYR A 145 11.80 27.71 -15.96
CA TYR A 145 11.33 28.07 -14.61
C TYR A 145 12.41 28.55 -13.65
N SER A 146 12.72 29.84 -13.77
CA SER A 146 13.34 30.64 -12.70
C SER A 146 12.26 31.13 -11.75
N PRO A 147 12.28 30.78 -10.44
CA PRO A 147 11.42 31.40 -9.45
C PRO A 147 12.12 32.65 -8.90
N HIS A 148 11.69 33.83 -9.33
CA HIS A 148 11.98 35.06 -8.61
C HIS A 148 11.25 35.02 -7.26
N ILE A 149 11.98 34.62 -6.21
CA ILE A 149 11.62 34.85 -4.82
C ILE A 149 11.68 36.36 -4.58
N LEU A 150 10.52 37.01 -4.45
CA LEU A 150 10.41 38.33 -3.85
C LEU A 150 9.78 38.19 -2.47
N ALA A 151 10.61 38.48 -1.47
CA ALA A 151 10.22 38.63 -0.09
C ALA A 151 9.08 39.65 0.06
N CYS A 152 8.04 39.30 0.82
CA CYS A 152 7.02 40.24 1.24
C CYS A 152 7.61 41.25 2.23
N SER A 153 7.46 42.54 1.91
CA SER A 153 7.40 43.64 2.89
C SER A 153 6.00 44.27 2.82
N PRO A 154 5.41 44.75 3.93
CA PRO A 154 4.03 45.21 3.97
C PRO A 154 3.92 46.69 3.60
N SER A 155 3.28 47.03 2.47
CA SER A 155 2.81 48.40 2.18
C SER A 155 2.03 48.49 0.85
N MET A 156 0.78 48.99 0.96
CA MET A 156 0.00 49.82 0.01
C MET A 156 -0.45 49.28 -1.38
N GLU A 157 -1.78 49.40 -1.58
CA GLU A 157 -2.58 49.62 -2.80
C GLU A 157 -3.03 48.45 -3.74
N PRO A 158 -4.27 48.52 -4.27
CA PRO A 158 -4.91 47.43 -5.03
C PRO A 158 -4.37 47.31 -6.46
N LYS A 159 -3.87 46.12 -6.82
CA LYS A 159 -3.37 45.82 -8.16
C LYS A 159 -4.48 45.26 -9.06
N LYS A 160 -4.73 45.93 -10.20
CA LYS A 160 -5.42 45.35 -11.37
C LYS A 160 -4.61 44.15 -11.89
N MET A 161 -5.25 43.01 -12.12
CA MET A 161 -4.65 41.86 -12.80
C MET A 161 -5.22 41.73 -14.21
N GLU A 162 -4.40 41.98 -15.23
CA GLU A 162 -4.67 41.59 -16.61
C GLU A 162 -4.13 40.19 -16.86
N ILE A 163 -5.00 39.24 -17.22
CA ILE A 163 -4.59 37.93 -17.72
C ILE A 163 -4.51 38.04 -19.25
N LYS A 164 -3.30 38.02 -19.81
CA LYS A 164 -3.07 37.89 -21.26
C LYS A 164 -2.64 36.46 -21.58
N LYS A 165 -3.29 35.82 -22.56
CA LYS A 165 -2.65 34.76 -23.34
C LYS A 165 -2.99 34.85 -24.83
N SER A 166 -2.07 34.25 -25.58
CA SER A 166 -1.80 34.38 -27.01
C SER A 166 -2.97 34.06 -27.94
N ASN A 167 -3.21 35.01 -28.85
CA ASN A 167 -3.83 34.92 -30.16
C ASN A 167 -5.29 34.43 -30.27
N HIS A 168 -6.12 35.45 -30.51
CA HIS A 168 -7.47 35.51 -31.08
C HIS A 168 -8.64 35.19 -30.14
N ASP A 169 -9.49 36.22 -30.02
CA ASP A 169 -10.73 36.40 -29.25
C ASP A 169 -10.60 36.56 -27.72
N SER A 170 -10.40 37.83 -27.34
CA SER A 170 -10.38 38.33 -25.96
C SER A 170 -11.78 38.42 -25.35
N PHE A 171 -12.08 37.61 -24.33
CA PHE A 171 -13.08 37.94 -23.32
C PHE A 171 -12.36 38.44 -22.05
N VAL A 172 -12.34 39.77 -21.88
CA VAL A 172 -11.87 40.41 -20.64
C VAL A 172 -13.01 40.42 -19.64
N VAL A 173 -12.91 39.67 -18.55
CA VAL A 173 -13.77 39.89 -17.38
C VAL A 173 -13.11 41.00 -16.56
N GLU A 174 -13.53 42.25 -16.77
CA GLU A 174 -13.21 43.34 -15.84
C GLU A 174 -13.90 43.06 -14.51
N LEU A 175 -13.13 42.61 -13.52
CA LEU A 175 -13.56 42.54 -12.13
C LEU A 175 -13.26 43.90 -11.48
N ASP A 176 -14.26 44.78 -11.48
CA ASP A 176 -14.25 45.95 -10.61
C ASP A 176 -14.45 45.48 -9.15
N VAL A 177 -13.34 45.45 -8.41
CA VAL A 177 -13.26 44.97 -7.01
C VAL A 177 -14.16 45.79 -6.06
N ASN A 178 -14.65 46.95 -6.49
CA ASN A 178 -15.50 47.83 -5.69
C ASN A 178 -17.00 47.74 -6.03
N ARG A 179 -17.41 46.97 -7.05
CA ARG A 179 -18.82 46.68 -7.38
C ARG A 179 -18.97 45.30 -8.02
N PRO A 180 -19.44 44.27 -7.29
CA PRO A 180 -19.59 42.92 -7.85
C PRO A 180 -20.90 42.85 -8.65
N LYS A 181 -20.90 43.41 -9.86
CA LYS A 181 -21.84 43.04 -10.91
C LYS A 181 -21.04 42.60 -12.12
N ALA A 182 -20.46 41.40 -12.04
CA ALA A 182 -19.89 40.73 -13.20
C ALA A 182 -21.04 40.49 -14.20
N LYS A 183 -21.14 41.36 -15.22
CA LYS A 183 -22.15 41.25 -16.28
C LYS A 183 -21.77 40.23 -17.37
N GLY A 184 -20.62 39.58 -17.27
CA GLY A 184 -20.14 38.54 -18.19
C GLY A 184 -20.24 37.14 -17.58
N LYS A 185 -20.57 36.14 -18.41
CA LYS A 185 -20.56 34.73 -18.03
C LYS A 185 -19.12 34.28 -17.80
N ILE A 186 -18.78 33.87 -16.58
CA ILE A 186 -17.45 33.33 -16.24
C ILE A 186 -17.32 31.96 -16.92
N ASP A 187 -16.25 31.80 -17.69
CA ASP A 187 -15.86 30.49 -18.24
C ASP A 187 -14.94 29.77 -17.25
N TRP A 188 -15.55 28.92 -16.42
CA TRP A 188 -14.85 28.15 -15.39
C TRP A 188 -13.93 27.07 -15.97
N GLU A 189 -14.13 26.66 -17.23
CA GLU A 189 -13.35 25.58 -17.85
C GLU A 189 -11.92 26.02 -18.20
N MET A 190 -11.72 27.32 -18.44
CA MET A 190 -10.41 27.88 -18.79
C MET A 190 -9.53 28.23 -17.58
N LEU A 191 -10.08 28.15 -16.37
CA LEU A 191 -9.38 28.54 -15.14
C LEU A 191 -8.65 27.35 -14.50
N SER A 192 -7.51 27.63 -13.85
CA SER A 192 -6.90 26.69 -12.90
C SER A 192 -7.71 26.63 -11.61
N ALA A 193 -7.51 25.59 -10.81
CA ALA A 193 -8.19 25.44 -9.52
C ALA A 193 -7.97 26.65 -8.60
N GLU A 194 -6.76 27.19 -8.57
CA GLU A 194 -6.42 28.41 -7.81
C GLU A 194 -7.31 29.61 -8.19
N HIS A 195 -7.33 29.95 -9.47
CA HIS A 195 -8.06 31.12 -9.97
C HIS A 195 -9.57 30.91 -9.84
N ALA A 196 -10.05 29.70 -10.14
CA ALA A 196 -11.46 29.35 -10.02
C ALA A 196 -11.96 29.50 -8.58
N VAL A 197 -11.22 28.98 -7.60
CA VAL A 197 -11.57 29.09 -6.18
C VAL A 197 -11.40 30.52 -5.66
N PHE A 198 -10.36 31.23 -6.10
CA PHE A 198 -10.19 32.64 -5.77
C PHE A 198 -11.40 33.47 -6.22
N LEU A 199 -11.86 33.30 -7.46
CA LEU A 199 -13.05 33.99 -7.96
C LEU A 199 -14.32 33.56 -7.23
N LEU A 200 -14.47 32.26 -6.95
CA LEU A 200 -15.61 31.71 -6.21
C LEU A 200 -15.80 32.44 -4.87
N GLU A 201 -14.72 32.64 -4.11
CA GLU A 201 -14.75 33.30 -2.81
C GLU A 201 -15.13 34.79 -2.88
N GLN A 202 -14.96 35.45 -4.03
CA GLN A 202 -15.37 36.85 -4.24
C GLN A 202 -16.85 36.99 -4.64
N LEU A 203 -17.54 35.90 -5.00
CA LEU A 203 -18.92 35.96 -5.45
C LEU A 203 -19.91 36.11 -4.29
N VAL A 204 -20.76 37.13 -4.39
CA VAL A 204 -21.86 37.38 -3.45
C VAL A 204 -22.93 36.29 -3.57
N GLU A 205 -23.37 36.02 -4.80
CA GLU A 205 -24.31 34.96 -5.13
C GLU A 205 -23.57 33.70 -5.57
N PRO A 206 -24.00 32.50 -5.13
CA PRO A 206 -23.35 31.27 -5.55
C PRO A 206 -23.54 31.03 -7.04
N PRO A 207 -22.51 30.56 -7.76
CA PRO A 207 -22.67 30.16 -9.15
C PRO A 207 -23.54 28.90 -9.25
N SER A 208 -23.94 28.55 -10.47
CA SER A 208 -24.78 27.36 -10.70
C SER A 208 -24.12 26.08 -10.17
N GLU A 209 -24.93 25.08 -9.80
CA GLU A 209 -24.45 23.76 -9.35
C GLU A 209 -23.44 23.15 -10.35
N GLY A 210 -23.69 23.28 -11.65
CA GLY A 210 -22.79 22.80 -12.70
C GLY A 210 -21.43 23.51 -12.68
N SER A 211 -21.42 24.82 -12.47
CA SER A 211 -20.18 25.59 -12.34
C SER A 211 -19.37 25.18 -11.10
N LEU A 212 -20.04 24.93 -9.97
CA LEU A 212 -19.37 24.44 -8.76
C LEU A 212 -18.75 23.06 -9.00
N ILE A 213 -19.45 22.16 -9.68
CA ILE A 213 -18.91 20.84 -10.07
C ILE A 213 -17.68 21.02 -10.98
N THR A 214 -17.71 21.93 -11.96
CA THR A 214 -16.53 22.24 -12.80
C THR A 214 -15.35 22.73 -11.96
N ILE A 215 -15.57 23.59 -10.96
CA ILE A 215 -14.51 24.07 -10.07
C ILE A 215 -13.93 22.92 -9.24
N LEU A 216 -14.78 22.05 -8.68
CA LEU A 216 -14.34 20.85 -7.95
C LEU A 216 -13.58 19.89 -8.87
N GLU A 217 -14.00 19.76 -10.13
CA GLU A 217 -13.32 18.96 -11.13
C GLU A 217 -11.90 19.46 -11.40
N LYS A 218 -11.69 20.79 -11.48
CA LYS A 218 -10.35 21.36 -11.57
C LYS A 218 -9.49 21.01 -10.36
N CYS A 219 -10.04 21.14 -9.15
CA CYS A 219 -9.33 20.77 -7.92
C CYS A 219 -8.91 19.29 -7.96
N ARG A 220 -9.80 18.41 -8.43
CA ARG A 220 -9.58 16.96 -8.58
C ARG A 220 -8.49 16.64 -9.60
N ILE A 221 -8.57 17.21 -10.81
CA ILE A 221 -7.60 16.98 -11.90
C ILE A 221 -6.20 17.48 -11.51
N GLU A 222 -6.13 18.65 -10.87
CA GLU A 222 -4.86 19.22 -10.39
C GLU A 222 -4.37 18.55 -9.08
N ARG A 223 -5.16 17.66 -8.49
CA ARG A 223 -4.91 17.00 -7.19
C ARG A 223 -4.61 18.00 -6.05
N SER A 224 -5.29 19.15 -6.06
CA SER A 224 -5.09 20.19 -5.05
C SER A 224 -6.11 20.10 -3.91
N LEU A 225 -5.70 19.43 -2.82
CA LEU A 225 -6.50 19.37 -1.59
C LEU A 225 -6.72 20.76 -0.97
N VAL A 226 -5.74 21.66 -1.10
CA VAL A 226 -5.83 23.03 -0.56
C VAL A 226 -6.98 23.80 -1.21
N TYR A 227 -7.08 23.77 -2.54
CA TYR A 227 -8.17 24.43 -3.26
C TYR A 227 -9.49 23.69 -3.09
N GLY A 228 -9.46 22.35 -3.04
CA GLY A 228 -10.62 21.53 -2.70
C GLY A 228 -11.25 21.88 -1.34
N ARG A 229 -10.44 22.05 -0.29
CA ARG A 229 -10.90 22.46 1.05
C ARG A 229 -11.47 23.87 1.10
N ARG A 230 -10.89 24.79 0.33
CA ARG A 230 -11.42 26.16 0.18
C ARG A 230 -12.78 26.15 -0.53
N ALA A 231 -12.92 25.38 -1.61
CA ALA A 231 -14.20 25.18 -2.29
C ALA A 231 -15.23 24.52 -1.36
N HIS A 232 -14.86 23.48 -0.61
CA HIS A 232 -15.70 22.88 0.43
C HIS A 232 -16.17 23.92 1.45
N THR A 233 -15.27 24.74 1.97
CA THR A 233 -15.60 25.80 2.94
C THR A 233 -16.62 26.80 2.37
N TYR A 234 -16.48 27.17 1.10
CA TYR A 234 -17.44 28.04 0.41
C TYR A 234 -18.82 27.37 0.29
N ILE A 235 -18.86 26.12 -0.16
CA ILE A 235 -20.10 25.32 -0.33
C ILE A 235 -20.85 25.22 1.00
N CYS A 236 -20.13 24.94 2.11
CA CYS A 236 -20.73 24.88 3.44
C CYS A 236 -21.24 26.24 3.93
N LYS A 237 -20.49 27.33 3.72
CA LYS A 237 -20.92 28.69 4.10
C LYS A 237 -22.18 29.17 3.37
N LYS A 238 -22.49 28.58 2.21
CA LYS A 238 -23.67 28.90 1.40
C LYS A 238 -24.79 27.88 1.57
N ASP A 239 -24.64 26.93 2.50
CA ASP A 239 -25.58 25.83 2.76
C ASP A 239 -25.89 24.98 1.51
N LEU A 240 -24.93 24.88 0.57
CA LEU A 240 -25.11 24.18 -0.70
C LEU A 240 -24.77 22.68 -0.61
N ILE A 241 -24.25 22.22 0.52
CA ILE A 241 -23.86 20.83 0.74
C ILE A 241 -25.07 19.87 0.66
N CYS A 242 -26.27 20.37 0.92
CA CYS A 242 -27.51 19.59 0.84
C CYS A 242 -27.91 19.22 -0.59
N HIS A 243 -27.31 19.84 -1.61
CA HIS A 243 -27.54 19.48 -3.00
C HIS A 243 -26.88 18.12 -3.31
N THR A 244 -27.70 17.12 -3.61
CA THR A 244 -27.26 15.73 -3.80
C THR A 244 -26.07 15.61 -4.75
N LYS A 245 -26.12 16.19 -5.96
CA LYS A 245 -25.01 16.00 -6.92
C LYS A 245 -23.73 16.67 -6.45
N LEU A 246 -23.83 17.91 -5.97
CA LEU A 246 -22.69 18.67 -5.49
C LEU A 246 -22.01 18.01 -4.29
N GLY A 247 -22.79 17.60 -3.28
CA GLY A 247 -22.28 16.92 -2.08
C GLY A 247 -21.59 15.59 -2.42
N ASN A 248 -22.20 14.76 -3.28
CA ASN A 248 -21.60 13.49 -3.69
C ASN A 248 -20.30 13.71 -4.50
N TYR A 249 -20.25 14.71 -5.38
CA TYR A 249 -19.02 15.04 -6.13
C TYR A 249 -17.91 15.59 -5.22
N LEU A 250 -18.29 16.31 -4.16
CA LEU A 250 -17.32 16.83 -3.19
C LEU A 250 -16.60 15.70 -2.45
N VAL A 251 -17.30 14.63 -2.07
CA VAL A 251 -16.69 13.41 -1.51
C VAL A 251 -15.65 12.83 -2.47
N LEU A 252 -16.03 12.62 -3.74
CA LEU A 252 -15.12 12.14 -4.79
C LEU A 252 -13.86 13.01 -4.89
N MET A 253 -14.02 14.32 -4.99
CA MET A 253 -12.90 15.26 -5.10
C MET A 253 -11.97 15.17 -3.89
N LEU A 254 -12.52 15.14 -2.67
CA LEU A 254 -11.73 15.07 -1.43
C LEU A 254 -10.93 13.78 -1.35
N VAL A 255 -11.51 12.62 -1.69
CA VAL A 255 -10.80 11.34 -1.74
C VAL A 255 -9.66 11.38 -2.77
N ASP A 256 -9.94 11.81 -4.01
CA ASP A 256 -8.95 11.86 -5.09
C ASP A 256 -7.78 12.81 -4.80
N CYS A 257 -8.01 13.84 -3.96
CA CYS A 257 -7.01 14.76 -3.46
C CYS A 257 -6.30 14.29 -2.17
N GLY A 258 -6.65 13.12 -1.63
CA GLY A 258 -6.03 12.52 -0.45
C GLY A 258 -6.56 13.03 0.89
N GLY A 259 -7.72 13.69 0.91
CA GLY A 259 -8.43 14.16 2.11
C GLY A 259 -9.49 13.17 2.60
N LEU A 260 -9.10 11.91 2.89
CA LEU A 260 -10.06 10.84 3.22
C LEU A 260 -10.92 11.17 4.46
N HIS A 261 -10.32 11.77 5.50
CA HIS A 261 -11.05 12.17 6.70
C HIS A 261 -12.10 13.26 6.41
N ASP A 262 -11.73 14.27 5.62
CA ASP A 262 -12.67 15.32 5.20
C ASP A 262 -13.79 14.73 4.34
N ALA A 263 -13.46 13.78 3.47
CA ALA A 263 -14.42 13.07 2.64
C ALA A 263 -15.43 12.28 3.47
N GLN A 264 -14.98 11.56 4.52
CA GLN A 264 -15.86 10.84 5.44
C GLN A 264 -16.81 11.79 6.17
N GLN A 265 -16.31 12.92 6.68
CA GLN A 265 -17.17 13.91 7.36
C GLN A 265 -18.25 14.46 6.43
N VAL A 266 -17.90 14.80 5.18
CA VAL A 266 -18.87 15.25 4.19
C VAL A 266 -19.88 14.14 3.91
N PHE A 267 -19.39 12.93 3.68
CA PHE A 267 -20.19 11.75 3.38
C PHE A 267 -21.25 11.48 4.47
N ASP A 268 -20.85 11.46 5.73
CA ASP A 268 -21.73 11.24 6.88
C ASP A 268 -22.86 12.27 6.92
N GLY A 269 -22.58 13.52 6.56
CA GLY A 269 -23.54 14.62 6.49
C GLY A 269 -24.48 14.61 5.28
N LEU A 270 -24.28 13.74 4.28
CA LEU A 270 -25.15 13.69 3.10
C LEU A 270 -26.46 12.96 3.38
N ASN A 271 -27.58 13.63 3.08
CA ASN A 271 -28.93 13.05 3.15
C ASN A 271 -29.17 11.97 2.08
N GLN A 272 -28.58 12.13 0.90
CA GLN A 272 -28.68 11.19 -0.21
C GLN A 272 -27.28 10.91 -0.75
N LYS A 273 -26.89 9.64 -0.66
CA LYS A 273 -25.59 9.13 -1.11
C LYS A 273 -25.80 8.29 -2.35
N ASN A 274 -25.07 8.54 -3.42
CA ASN A 274 -25.08 7.73 -4.63
C ASN A 274 -23.72 7.06 -4.83
N GLU A 275 -23.63 6.24 -5.88
CA GLU A 275 -22.42 5.48 -6.20
C GLU A 275 -21.16 6.37 -6.30
N ILE A 276 -21.29 7.63 -6.74
CA ILE A 276 -20.18 8.60 -6.86
C ILE A 276 -19.57 8.94 -5.49
N ALA A 277 -20.32 8.87 -4.40
CA ALA A 277 -19.77 9.10 -3.06
C ALA A 277 -19.30 7.81 -2.38
N TRP A 278 -20.03 6.70 -2.53
CA TRP A 278 -19.68 5.41 -1.92
C TRP A 278 -18.38 4.82 -2.51
N SER A 279 -18.28 4.76 -3.84
CA SER A 279 -17.18 4.06 -4.51
C SER A 279 -15.80 4.66 -4.22
N PRO A 280 -15.60 5.99 -4.29
CA PRO A 280 -14.31 6.58 -3.94
C PRO A 280 -13.98 6.36 -2.46
N LEU A 281 -14.96 6.45 -1.57
CA LEU A 281 -14.72 6.27 -0.14
C LEU A 281 -14.22 4.85 0.17
N ILE A 282 -14.91 3.83 -0.35
CA ILE A 282 -14.48 2.41 -0.26
C ILE A 282 -13.07 2.23 -0.85
N HIS A 283 -12.81 2.80 -2.04
CA HIS A 283 -11.48 2.76 -2.64
C HIS A 283 -10.43 3.41 -1.74
N GLY A 284 -10.73 4.60 -1.21
CA GLY A 284 -9.86 5.36 -0.32
C GLY A 284 -9.45 4.55 0.90
N TYR A 285 -10.39 3.91 1.59
CA TYR A 285 -10.08 3.03 2.73
C TYR A 285 -9.21 1.83 2.34
N CYS A 286 -9.49 1.19 1.20
CA CYS A 286 -8.62 0.11 0.69
C CYS A 286 -7.18 0.57 0.40
N GLU A 287 -6.97 1.77 -0.14
CA GLU A 287 -5.62 2.32 -0.39
C GLU A 287 -4.89 2.70 0.90
N CYS A 288 -5.63 3.02 1.96
CA CYS A 288 -5.08 3.29 3.30
C CYS A 288 -4.74 1.99 4.06
N GLY A 289 -5.18 0.83 3.56
CA GLY A 289 -5.01 -0.46 4.23
C GLY A 289 -6.07 -0.77 5.29
N ASP A 290 -7.10 0.07 5.42
CA ASP A 290 -8.22 -0.15 6.33
C ASP A 290 -9.34 -0.90 5.59
N PHE A 291 -9.09 -2.19 5.39
CA PHE A 291 -9.95 -3.08 4.61
C PHE A 291 -11.27 -3.40 5.33
N GLU A 292 -11.28 -3.45 6.66
CA GLU A 292 -12.48 -3.67 7.47
C GLU A 292 -13.50 -2.55 7.26
N GLN A 293 -13.05 -1.29 7.35
CA GLN A 293 -13.91 -0.14 7.10
C GLN A 293 -14.43 -0.12 5.65
N ALA A 294 -13.64 -0.57 4.68
CA ALA A 294 -14.08 -0.68 3.30
C ALA A 294 -15.20 -1.73 3.11
N LEU A 295 -15.14 -2.85 3.83
CA LEU A 295 -16.22 -3.87 3.84
C LEU A 295 -17.48 -3.33 4.52
N HIS A 296 -17.36 -2.68 5.69
CA HIS A 296 -18.50 -2.06 6.37
C HIS A 296 -19.19 -1.00 5.50
N LEU A 297 -18.42 -0.16 4.81
CA LEU A 297 -18.99 0.81 3.87
C LEU A 297 -19.72 0.14 2.70
N TYR A 298 -19.32 -1.05 2.29
CA TYR A 298 -20.04 -1.80 1.27
C TYR A 298 -21.36 -2.38 1.81
N GLU A 299 -21.37 -2.93 3.02
CA GLU A 299 -22.60 -3.38 3.68
C GLU A 299 -23.60 -2.21 3.80
N ASP A 300 -23.13 -1.05 4.28
CA ASP A 300 -23.96 0.15 4.35
C ASP A 300 -24.45 0.59 2.94
N MET A 301 -23.59 0.49 1.92
CA MET A 301 -23.96 0.80 0.54
C MET A 301 -25.12 -0.10 0.04
N GLN A 302 -25.12 -1.38 0.43
CA GLN A 302 -26.18 -2.34 0.10
C GLN A 302 -27.48 -2.05 0.85
N ASP A 303 -27.39 -1.68 2.13
CA ASP A 303 -28.54 -1.28 2.95
C ASP A 303 -29.23 -0.02 2.41
N HIS A 304 -28.45 0.87 1.78
CA HIS A 304 -28.98 2.04 1.07
C HIS A 304 -29.44 1.74 -0.36
N HIS A 305 -29.45 0.47 -0.77
CA HIS A 305 -29.84 -0.01 -2.10
C HIS A 305 -29.07 0.65 -3.26
N VAL A 306 -27.80 1.02 -3.02
CA VAL A 306 -26.93 1.59 -4.05
C VAL A 306 -26.10 0.46 -4.66
N GLN A 307 -26.13 0.32 -5.98
CA GLN A 307 -25.38 -0.73 -6.66
C GLN A 307 -23.88 -0.40 -6.71
N PRO A 308 -22.99 -1.34 -6.33
CA PRO A 308 -21.55 -1.15 -6.44
C PRO A 308 -21.11 -1.07 -7.89
N SER A 309 -20.08 -0.26 -8.16
CA SER A 309 -19.45 -0.27 -9.46
C SER A 309 -18.53 -1.49 -9.63
N ARG A 310 -18.13 -1.75 -10.87
CA ARG A 310 -17.09 -2.74 -11.18
C ARG A 310 -15.81 -2.48 -10.38
N GLN A 311 -15.42 -1.22 -10.22
CA GLN A 311 -14.21 -0.89 -9.46
C GLN A 311 -14.41 -1.13 -7.97
N THR A 312 -15.58 -0.84 -7.42
CA THR A 312 -15.91 -1.11 -6.02
C THR A 312 -15.73 -2.60 -5.70
N LEU A 313 -16.31 -3.48 -6.52
CA LEU A 313 -16.18 -4.93 -6.35
C LEU A 313 -14.73 -5.41 -6.48
N LEU A 314 -13.91 -4.80 -7.34
CA LEU A 314 -12.47 -5.09 -7.39
C LEU A 314 -11.75 -4.73 -6.09
N HIS A 315 -12.09 -3.60 -5.46
CA HIS A 315 -11.48 -3.18 -4.20
C HIS A 315 -11.91 -4.08 -3.04
N LEU A 316 -13.15 -4.55 -3.04
CA LEU A 316 -13.66 -5.51 -2.06
C LEU A 316 -12.97 -6.87 -2.18
N LEU A 317 -12.75 -7.38 -3.41
CA LEU A 317 -11.97 -8.60 -3.62
C LEU A 317 -10.53 -8.47 -3.11
N LYS A 318 -9.90 -7.29 -3.30
CA LYS A 318 -8.57 -7.01 -2.73
C LYS A 318 -8.61 -6.93 -1.20
N ALA A 319 -9.67 -6.38 -0.62
CA ALA A 319 -9.86 -6.36 0.83
C ALA A 319 -9.91 -7.79 1.38
N CYS A 320 -10.70 -8.69 0.78
CA CYS A 320 -10.73 -10.11 1.14
C CYS A 320 -9.36 -10.77 1.03
N GLU A 321 -8.61 -10.53 -0.06
CA GLU A 321 -7.24 -11.05 -0.26
C GLU A 321 -6.29 -10.66 0.87
N ARG A 322 -6.44 -9.44 1.39
CA ARG A 322 -5.57 -8.87 2.43
C ARG A 322 -5.98 -9.32 3.83
N LEU A 323 -7.27 -9.39 4.10
CA LEU A 323 -7.82 -9.83 5.37
C LEU A 323 -7.76 -11.35 5.55
N ASN A 324 -7.61 -12.14 4.49
CA ASN A 324 -7.60 -13.62 4.55
C ASN A 324 -6.55 -14.24 5.48
N ASN A 325 -5.49 -13.52 5.87
CA ASN A 325 -4.51 -14.00 6.85
C ASN A 325 -4.92 -13.74 8.31
N VAL A 326 -5.89 -12.86 8.54
CA VAL A 326 -6.30 -12.35 9.85
C VAL A 326 -7.71 -12.82 10.19
N GLU A 327 -8.61 -12.77 9.20
CA GLU A 327 -10.02 -13.11 9.34
C GLU A 327 -10.37 -14.42 8.62
N LYS A 328 -11.27 -15.18 9.22
CA LYS A 328 -11.84 -16.38 8.61
C LYS A 328 -13.03 -15.96 7.73
N GLY A 329 -13.32 -16.73 6.69
CA GLY A 329 -14.47 -16.47 5.82
C GLY A 329 -14.16 -15.62 4.59
N MET A 330 -12.95 -15.05 4.48
CA MET A 330 -12.60 -14.14 3.38
C MET A 330 -12.59 -14.80 2.01
N VAL A 331 -12.40 -16.12 1.93
CA VAL A 331 -12.51 -16.84 0.65
C VAL A 331 -13.97 -16.93 0.23
N GLU A 332 -14.86 -17.26 1.16
CA GLU A 332 -16.31 -17.32 0.97
C GLU A 332 -16.85 -15.94 0.58
N GLU A 333 -16.42 -14.89 1.27
CA GLU A 333 -16.76 -13.50 0.99
C GLU A 333 -16.26 -13.06 -0.40
N GLY A 334 -15.02 -13.41 -0.75
CA GLY A 334 -14.48 -13.16 -2.08
C GLY A 334 -15.29 -13.84 -3.20
N TRP A 335 -15.69 -15.10 -2.99
CA TRP A 335 -16.58 -15.80 -3.93
C TRP A 335 -17.94 -15.15 -4.03
N LEU A 336 -18.52 -14.73 -2.90
CA LEU A 336 -19.78 -14.02 -2.87
C LEU A 336 -19.71 -12.77 -3.76
N TYR A 337 -18.73 -11.89 -3.54
CA TYR A 337 -18.57 -10.68 -4.35
C TYR A 337 -18.35 -11.00 -5.84
N PHE A 338 -17.55 -12.02 -6.15
CA PHE A 338 -17.27 -12.43 -7.52
C PHE A 338 -18.52 -12.94 -8.26
N GLU A 339 -19.39 -13.69 -7.58
CA GLU A 339 -20.64 -14.20 -8.15
C GLU A 339 -21.71 -13.10 -8.24
N LEU A 340 -21.84 -12.25 -7.21
CA LEU A 340 -22.74 -11.09 -7.21
C LEU A 340 -22.48 -10.17 -8.42
N MET A 341 -21.21 -10.04 -8.84
CA MET A 341 -20.87 -9.27 -10.04
C MET A 341 -21.74 -9.67 -11.23
N LYS A 342 -21.86 -10.98 -11.51
CA LYS A 342 -22.58 -11.49 -12.69
C LYS A 342 -24.07 -11.63 -12.44
N ASN A 343 -24.44 -12.23 -11.32
CA ASN A 343 -25.79 -12.72 -11.08
C ASN A 343 -26.75 -11.58 -10.70
N ASP A 344 -26.27 -10.63 -9.90
CA ASP A 344 -27.10 -9.59 -9.30
C ASP A 344 -26.86 -8.23 -9.97
N TYR A 345 -25.60 -7.93 -10.31
CA TYR A 345 -25.23 -6.61 -10.87
C TYR A 345 -25.05 -6.61 -12.40
N GLY A 346 -25.02 -7.77 -13.05
CA GLY A 346 -24.80 -7.86 -14.50
C GLY A 346 -23.44 -7.32 -14.97
N ILE A 347 -22.47 -7.22 -14.05
CA ILE A 347 -21.11 -6.76 -14.28
C ILE A 347 -20.23 -7.95 -14.64
N MET A 348 -19.70 -7.95 -15.86
CA MET A 348 -18.73 -8.96 -16.28
C MET A 348 -17.37 -8.78 -15.55
N PRO A 349 -16.87 -9.81 -14.84
CA PRO A 349 -15.57 -9.74 -14.18
C PRO A 349 -14.44 -9.68 -15.21
N THR A 350 -13.51 -8.73 -15.00
CA THR A 350 -12.32 -8.56 -15.84
C THR A 350 -11.18 -9.48 -15.38
N ILE A 351 -10.07 -9.51 -16.13
CA ILE A 351 -8.86 -10.24 -15.73
C ILE A 351 -8.36 -9.84 -14.32
N ASN A 352 -8.53 -8.58 -13.91
CA ASN A 352 -8.10 -8.12 -12.59
C ASN A 352 -8.92 -8.76 -11.47
N HIS A 353 -10.22 -8.98 -11.67
CA HIS A 353 -11.07 -9.65 -10.68
C HIS A 353 -10.67 -11.13 -10.55
N HIS A 354 -10.43 -11.81 -11.69
CA HIS A 354 -9.97 -13.19 -11.68
C HIS A 354 -8.59 -13.32 -11.02
N ASN A 355 -7.69 -12.35 -11.22
CA ASN A 355 -6.38 -12.35 -10.55
C ASN A 355 -6.48 -12.14 -9.04
N CYS A 356 -7.39 -11.28 -8.57
CA CYS A 356 -7.62 -11.10 -7.13
C CYS A 356 -8.18 -12.39 -6.52
N MET A 357 -9.17 -13.03 -7.17
CA MET A 357 -9.68 -14.33 -6.75
C MET A 357 -8.59 -15.41 -6.77
N LEU A 358 -7.76 -15.44 -7.81
CA LEU A 358 -6.67 -16.39 -7.92
C LEU A 358 -5.70 -16.25 -6.75
N ASP A 359 -5.27 -15.03 -6.43
CA ASP A 359 -4.35 -14.77 -5.33
C ASP A 359 -4.97 -15.14 -3.97
N LEU A 360 -6.24 -14.79 -3.73
CA LEU A 360 -7.00 -15.17 -2.54
C LEU A 360 -7.06 -16.70 -2.35
N LEU A 361 -7.38 -17.45 -3.41
CA LEU A 361 -7.43 -18.93 -3.39
C LEU A 361 -6.05 -19.56 -3.20
N CYS A 362 -5.03 -18.99 -3.85
CA CYS A 362 -3.65 -19.41 -3.73
C CYS A 362 -3.12 -19.23 -2.30
N ARG A 363 -3.41 -18.08 -1.67
CA ARG A 363 -2.98 -17.78 -0.30
C ARG A 363 -3.67 -18.64 0.74
N SER A 364 -4.92 -19.05 0.51
CA SER A 364 -5.69 -19.95 1.36
C SER A 364 -5.41 -21.44 1.13
N GLY A 365 -4.65 -21.78 0.08
CA GLY A 365 -4.29 -23.16 -0.24
C GLY A 365 -5.36 -23.94 -1.00
N GLN A 366 -6.42 -23.27 -1.47
CA GLN A 366 -7.47 -23.86 -2.31
C GLN A 366 -7.00 -23.99 -3.77
N LEU A 367 -5.92 -24.74 -3.99
CA LEU A 367 -5.22 -24.79 -5.28
C LEU A 367 -6.08 -25.38 -6.42
N ASN A 368 -6.96 -26.33 -6.15
CA ASN A 368 -7.88 -26.85 -7.16
C ASN A 368 -8.84 -25.76 -7.68
N ALA A 369 -9.39 -24.96 -6.78
CA ALA A 369 -10.26 -23.84 -7.14
C ALA A 369 -9.48 -22.73 -7.86
N ALA A 370 -8.23 -22.47 -7.44
CA ALA A 370 -7.32 -21.56 -8.11
C ALA A 370 -7.02 -22.00 -9.56
N MET A 371 -6.83 -23.30 -9.79
CA MET A 371 -6.60 -23.87 -11.12
C MET A 371 -7.82 -23.68 -12.03
N LEU A 372 -9.03 -23.95 -11.52
CA LEU A 372 -10.28 -23.68 -12.24
C LEU A 372 -10.46 -22.18 -12.55
N MET A 373 -10.04 -21.29 -11.64
CA MET A 373 -10.08 -19.84 -11.87
C MET A 373 -9.17 -19.43 -13.02
N LEU A 374 -7.95 -19.99 -13.12
CA LEU A 374 -7.03 -19.78 -14.24
C LEU A 374 -7.62 -20.24 -15.59
N GLU A 375 -8.26 -21.41 -15.61
CA GLU A 375 -8.87 -21.96 -16.82
C GLU A 375 -10.03 -21.10 -17.34
N LYS A 376 -10.85 -20.59 -16.42
CA LYS A 376 -12.05 -19.79 -16.71
C LYS A 376 -11.76 -18.32 -17.01
N MET A 377 -10.51 -17.87 -16.95
CA MET A 377 -10.18 -16.47 -17.24
C MET A 377 -10.62 -16.07 -18.66
N PRO A 378 -11.25 -14.89 -18.83
CA PRO A 378 -11.80 -14.45 -20.11
C PRO A 378 -10.71 -14.14 -21.16
N SER A 379 -9.49 -13.91 -20.71
CA SER A 379 -8.31 -13.62 -21.53
C SER A 379 -7.16 -14.55 -21.13
N THR A 380 -6.12 -14.63 -21.96
CA THR A 380 -4.91 -15.39 -21.62
C THR A 380 -4.37 -14.92 -20.25
N PRO A 381 -4.17 -15.84 -19.28
CA PRO A 381 -3.63 -15.46 -17.98
C PRO A 381 -2.26 -14.82 -18.16
N ASN A 382 -2.01 -13.73 -17.43
CA ASN A 382 -0.78 -12.96 -17.57
C ASN A 382 0.34 -13.57 -16.70
N LEU A 383 1.55 -13.05 -16.82
CA LEU A 383 2.70 -13.53 -16.06
C LEU A 383 2.48 -13.51 -14.53
N VAL A 384 1.70 -12.55 -14.03
CA VAL A 384 1.39 -12.44 -12.60
C VAL A 384 0.50 -13.60 -12.16
N SER A 385 -0.51 -13.96 -12.95
CA SER A 385 -1.41 -15.09 -12.68
C SER A 385 -0.63 -16.40 -12.50
N TRP A 386 0.25 -16.72 -13.47
CA TRP A 386 1.05 -17.95 -13.43
C TRP A 386 2.07 -17.98 -12.29
N LYS A 387 2.75 -16.85 -12.03
CA LYS A 387 3.68 -16.73 -10.89
C LYS A 387 2.96 -16.96 -9.57
N THR A 388 1.79 -16.39 -9.40
CA THR A 388 0.98 -16.50 -8.17
C THR A 388 0.59 -17.95 -7.93
N MET A 389 0.04 -18.62 -8.95
CA MET A 389 -0.36 -20.02 -8.88
C MET A 389 0.79 -20.95 -8.52
N LEU A 390 1.88 -20.89 -9.27
CA LEU A 390 2.99 -21.80 -9.07
C LEU A 390 3.73 -21.51 -7.74
N SER A 391 3.87 -20.25 -7.35
CA SER A 391 4.42 -19.91 -6.03
C SER A 391 3.56 -20.46 -4.90
N ALA A 392 2.23 -20.52 -5.07
CA ALA A 392 1.33 -21.14 -4.11
C ALA A 392 1.48 -22.67 -4.09
N CYS A 393 1.61 -23.32 -5.25
CA CYS A 393 1.92 -24.75 -5.33
C CYS A 393 3.22 -25.09 -4.57
N ARG A 394 4.25 -24.24 -4.67
CA ARG A 394 5.48 -24.36 -3.85
C ARG A 394 5.18 -24.24 -2.37
N LYS A 395 4.48 -23.18 -1.97
CA LYS A 395 4.15 -22.88 -0.56
C LYS A 395 3.39 -24.03 0.10
N TRP A 396 2.42 -24.61 -0.60
CA TRP A 396 1.54 -25.67 -0.11
C TRP A 396 2.04 -27.08 -0.46
N GLY A 397 3.12 -27.20 -1.23
CA GLY A 397 3.75 -28.48 -1.58
C GLY A 397 2.93 -29.36 -2.54
N ASN A 398 2.04 -28.79 -3.35
CA ASN A 398 1.22 -29.55 -4.30
C ASN A 398 1.86 -29.53 -5.71
N ILE A 399 2.56 -30.61 -6.03
CA ILE A 399 3.36 -30.72 -7.24
C ILE A 399 2.50 -31.12 -8.45
N GLU A 400 1.44 -31.90 -8.24
CA GLU A 400 0.49 -32.31 -9.29
C GLU A 400 -0.14 -31.09 -9.97
N ILE A 401 -0.73 -30.19 -9.17
CA ILE A 401 -1.34 -28.95 -9.67
C ILE A 401 -0.29 -28.04 -10.31
N ALA A 402 0.96 -28.07 -9.84
CA ALA A 402 2.03 -27.33 -10.50
C ALA A 402 2.34 -27.86 -11.90
N LYS A 403 2.27 -29.20 -12.12
CA LYS A 403 2.40 -29.79 -13.46
C LYS A 403 1.25 -29.34 -14.36
N GLU A 404 0.02 -29.44 -13.87
CA GLU A 404 -1.19 -29.04 -14.61
C GLU A 404 -1.16 -27.55 -15.00
N ALA A 405 -0.79 -26.67 -14.07
CA ALA A 405 -0.64 -25.25 -14.32
C ALA A 405 0.42 -24.96 -15.40
N TYR A 406 1.54 -25.67 -15.38
CA TYR A 406 2.56 -25.55 -16.42
C TYR A 406 2.05 -26.00 -17.79
N GLU A 407 1.42 -27.17 -17.87
CA GLU A 407 0.84 -27.68 -19.12
C GLU A 407 -0.20 -26.72 -19.69
N LEU A 408 -1.07 -26.17 -18.83
CA LEU A 408 -2.06 -25.19 -19.26
C LEU A 408 -1.40 -23.90 -19.79
N ALA A 409 -0.33 -23.44 -19.14
CA ALA A 409 0.40 -22.24 -19.57
C ALA A 409 1.07 -22.45 -20.95
N VAL A 410 1.62 -23.64 -21.21
CA VAL A 410 2.16 -24.04 -22.52
C VAL A 410 1.04 -24.08 -23.56
N ARG A 411 -0.09 -24.75 -23.27
CA ARG A 411 -1.25 -24.83 -24.18
C ARG A 411 -1.82 -23.45 -24.54
N LYS A 412 -1.75 -22.49 -23.62
CA LYS A 412 -2.21 -21.11 -23.81
C LYS A 412 -1.17 -20.20 -24.49
N ASN A 413 -0.09 -20.76 -25.06
CA ASN A 413 0.98 -20.04 -25.76
C ASN A 413 1.62 -18.91 -24.93
N MET A 414 1.85 -19.13 -23.63
CA MET A 414 2.58 -18.18 -22.82
C MET A 414 4.03 -18.07 -23.34
N ASN A 415 4.36 -16.95 -23.97
CA ASN A 415 5.61 -16.76 -24.72
C ASN A 415 6.83 -16.42 -23.82
N GLN A 416 6.90 -17.01 -22.62
CA GLN A 416 8.03 -16.88 -21.68
C GLN A 416 8.41 -18.25 -21.04
N PRO A 417 8.88 -19.23 -21.83
CA PRO A 417 9.22 -20.59 -21.35
C PRO A 417 10.26 -20.62 -20.23
N SER A 418 11.17 -19.64 -20.21
CA SER A 418 12.25 -19.53 -19.24
C SER A 418 11.78 -19.16 -17.83
N VAL A 419 10.74 -18.33 -17.74
CA VAL A 419 10.12 -17.97 -16.45
C VAL A 419 9.27 -19.12 -15.93
N MET A 420 8.58 -19.85 -16.81
CA MET A 420 7.81 -21.04 -16.42
C MET A 420 8.71 -22.16 -15.92
N ALA A 421 9.81 -22.46 -16.61
CA ALA A 421 10.78 -23.45 -16.18
C ALA A 421 11.38 -23.08 -14.80
N LEU A 422 11.81 -21.82 -14.61
CA LEU A 422 12.33 -21.34 -13.32
C LEU A 422 11.40 -21.58 -12.15
N ILE A 423 10.11 -21.30 -12.33
CA ILE A 423 9.15 -21.37 -11.23
C ILE A 423 8.78 -22.83 -10.94
N VAL A 424 8.62 -23.67 -11.97
CA VAL A 424 8.38 -25.11 -11.78
C VAL A 424 9.55 -25.79 -11.09
N MET A 425 10.80 -25.46 -11.47
CA MET A 425 11.99 -26.01 -10.82
C MET A 425 12.15 -25.57 -9.36
N ASP A 426 11.58 -24.42 -8.97
CA ASP A 426 11.55 -23.92 -7.59
C ASP A 426 10.44 -24.59 -6.74
N VAL A 427 9.39 -25.13 -7.39
CA VAL A 427 8.31 -25.91 -6.77
C VAL A 427 8.73 -27.35 -6.50
N LEU A 428 9.54 -27.94 -7.38
CA LEU A 428 9.96 -29.35 -7.29
C LEU A 428 11.01 -29.55 -6.20
N ARG A 429 10.78 -30.50 -5.28
CA ARG A 429 11.83 -31.00 -4.37
C ARG A 429 12.95 -31.67 -5.20
N LYS A 430 14.18 -31.68 -4.67
CA LYS A 430 15.38 -32.26 -5.31
C LYS A 430 15.22 -33.69 -5.86
N GLU A 431 14.32 -34.48 -5.27
CA GLU A 431 14.12 -35.90 -5.61
C GLU A 431 13.11 -36.10 -6.75
N GLU A 432 12.16 -35.18 -6.93
CA GLU A 432 11.11 -35.28 -7.94
C GLU A 432 11.48 -34.60 -9.27
N THR A 433 12.59 -33.86 -9.30
CA THR A 433 13.11 -33.20 -10.51
C THR A 433 13.42 -34.22 -11.62
N ARG A 434 13.98 -35.39 -11.28
CA ARG A 434 14.30 -36.46 -12.27
C ARG A 434 13.07 -37.07 -12.93
N SER A 435 12.01 -37.31 -12.17
CA SER A 435 10.74 -37.86 -12.70
C SER A 435 10.02 -36.82 -13.55
N PHE A 436 10.00 -35.56 -13.10
CA PHE A 436 9.40 -34.45 -13.83
C PHE A 436 10.12 -34.16 -15.17
N GLU A 437 11.45 -34.23 -15.19
CA GLU A 437 12.27 -34.10 -16.41
C GLU A 437 11.98 -35.18 -17.45
N GLN A 438 11.79 -36.44 -17.00
CA GLN A 438 11.54 -37.58 -17.88
C GLN A 438 10.09 -37.63 -18.39
N GLU A 439 9.11 -37.25 -17.57
CA GLU A 439 7.69 -37.28 -17.94
C GLU A 439 7.31 -36.17 -18.92
N LEU A 440 7.80 -34.95 -18.71
CA LEU A 440 7.27 -33.79 -19.43
C LEU A 440 7.91 -33.51 -20.78
N SER A 441 8.90 -34.31 -21.22
CA SER A 441 9.60 -34.13 -22.49
C SER A 441 9.95 -32.65 -22.73
N LEU A 442 10.41 -31.94 -21.68
CA LEU A 442 10.61 -30.49 -21.66
C LEU A 442 11.28 -30.08 -22.98
N PRO A 443 10.59 -29.36 -23.90
CA PRO A 443 11.20 -28.99 -25.15
C PRO A 443 12.21 -27.89 -24.81
N LEU A 444 13.44 -28.31 -24.52
CA LEU A 444 14.61 -27.43 -24.34
C LEU A 444 14.80 -26.52 -25.56
N GLU A 445 14.21 -26.90 -26.69
CA GLU A 445 14.16 -26.15 -27.96
C GLU A 445 13.16 -24.97 -27.94
N LEU A 446 12.12 -24.99 -27.08
CA LEU A 446 11.20 -23.85 -26.87
C LEU A 446 11.77 -22.79 -25.91
N LEU A 447 12.77 -23.16 -25.11
CA LEU A 447 13.53 -22.26 -24.26
C LEU A 447 14.44 -21.40 -25.14
N GLY A 448 13.91 -20.26 -25.58
CA GLY A 448 14.59 -19.32 -26.48
C GLY A 448 16.02 -18.93 -26.05
N PRO A 449 16.82 -18.35 -26.96
CA PRO A 449 18.27 -18.22 -26.79
C PRO A 449 18.74 -17.19 -25.75
N ASP A 450 17.85 -16.65 -24.91
CA ASP A 450 18.19 -15.58 -23.99
C ASP A 450 19.20 -16.02 -22.91
N TYR A 451 20.01 -15.07 -22.48
CA TYR A 451 21.13 -15.31 -21.58
C TYR A 451 20.69 -15.91 -20.23
N LYS A 452 19.53 -15.48 -19.71
CA LYS A 452 18.98 -16.01 -18.46
C LYS A 452 18.60 -17.47 -18.62
N THR A 453 17.95 -17.83 -19.73
CA THR A 453 17.59 -19.20 -20.10
C THR A 453 18.80 -20.11 -20.15
N ARG A 454 19.91 -19.65 -20.76
CA ARG A 454 21.17 -20.40 -20.78
C ARG A 454 21.80 -20.56 -19.40
N GLU A 455 21.71 -19.56 -18.53
CA GLU A 455 22.24 -19.63 -17.17
C GLU A 455 21.41 -20.53 -16.25
N ILE A 456 20.09 -20.54 -16.44
CA ILE A 456 19.15 -21.46 -15.79
C ILE A 456 19.46 -22.89 -16.22
N LEU A 457 19.58 -23.14 -17.52
CA LEU A 457 19.96 -24.44 -18.09
C LEU A 457 21.34 -24.91 -17.61
N ARG A 458 22.30 -23.99 -17.46
CA ARG A 458 23.61 -24.29 -16.87
C ARG A 458 23.50 -24.66 -15.40
N LYS A 459 22.75 -23.92 -14.58
CA LYS A 459 22.50 -24.29 -13.18
C LYS A 459 21.79 -25.65 -13.09
N PHE A 460 20.90 -25.94 -14.02
CA PHE A 460 20.18 -27.21 -14.13
C PHE A 460 21.12 -28.38 -14.46
N HIS A 461 21.99 -28.21 -15.46
CA HIS A 461 23.02 -29.20 -15.81
C HIS A 461 24.05 -29.39 -14.68
N VAL A 462 24.48 -28.31 -14.02
CA VAL A 462 25.38 -28.37 -12.85
C VAL A 462 24.71 -29.09 -11.68
N TYR A 463 23.42 -28.87 -11.44
CA TYR A 463 22.65 -29.61 -10.43
C TYR A 463 22.50 -31.09 -10.78
N ARG A 464 22.20 -31.41 -12.06
CA ARG A 464 22.15 -32.78 -12.60
C ARG A 464 23.48 -33.51 -12.40
N ASP A 465 24.59 -32.83 -12.69
CA ASP A 465 25.94 -33.38 -12.56
C ASP A 465 26.39 -33.48 -11.09
N LEU A 466 25.89 -32.62 -10.18
CA LEU A 466 26.09 -32.75 -8.73
C LEU A 466 25.28 -33.92 -8.13
N MET A 467 24.10 -34.24 -8.68
CA MET A 467 23.22 -35.31 -8.20
C MET A 467 23.52 -36.68 -8.83
N SER A 468 24.20 -36.75 -9.98
CA SER A 468 24.75 -38.00 -10.51
C SER A 468 25.95 -38.53 -9.72
N ILE A 469 26.47 -37.73 -8.78
CA ILE A 469 27.59 -38.08 -7.89
C ILE A 469 27.10 -38.72 -6.57
N GLY A 470 25.79 -38.85 -6.36
CA GLY A 470 25.22 -39.36 -5.10
C GLY A 470 24.84 -40.84 -5.10
N GLU A 471 25.84 -41.72 -4.99
CA GLU A 471 25.81 -42.98 -4.21
C GLU A 471 27.22 -43.61 -4.31
N GLY A 472 28.10 -43.26 -3.37
CA GLY A 472 29.41 -43.89 -3.23
C GLY A 472 30.62 -43.07 -3.72
N ALA A 473 30.87 -41.90 -3.15
CA ALA A 473 32.23 -41.34 -3.12
C ALA A 473 32.40 -40.35 -1.95
N GLY A 474 33.38 -40.63 -1.09
CA GLY A 474 33.65 -39.87 0.13
C GLY A 474 34.01 -38.40 -0.09
N PHE A 475 33.73 -37.61 0.95
CA PHE A 475 34.01 -36.18 1.10
C PHE A 475 35.41 -35.76 0.62
N VAL A 476 35.49 -34.62 -0.05
CA VAL A 476 36.63 -33.69 0.08
C VAL A 476 36.09 -32.27 0.25
N ARG A 477 36.32 -31.68 1.43
CA ARG A 477 36.33 -30.23 1.64
C ARG A 477 37.64 -29.67 1.08
N ALA A 478 37.57 -28.65 0.25
CA ALA A 478 38.54 -27.56 0.25
C ALA A 478 37.94 -26.33 -0.43
N ALA A 479 37.80 -25.25 0.33
CA ALA A 479 37.61 -23.91 -0.19
C ALA A 479 38.98 -23.29 -0.49
N SER A 480 39.10 -22.55 -1.58
CA SER A 480 40.04 -21.43 -1.69
C SER A 480 39.29 -20.23 -2.23
N VAL A 481 39.04 -19.28 -1.33
CA VAL A 481 38.54 -17.94 -1.60
C VAL A 481 39.71 -17.17 -2.22
N SER A 482 39.77 -17.08 -3.56
CA SER A 482 40.43 -15.97 -4.30
C SER A 482 40.54 -16.17 -5.82
N THR A 483 40.31 -17.36 -6.40
CA THR A 483 40.53 -17.54 -7.85
C THR A 483 39.42 -18.27 -8.63
N GLY A 484 38.33 -18.71 -7.99
CA GLY A 484 37.11 -19.13 -8.69
C GLY A 484 37.24 -20.33 -9.65
N GLN A 485 38.19 -21.25 -9.43
CA GLN A 485 38.34 -22.46 -10.25
C GLN A 485 37.95 -23.72 -9.46
N TRP A 486 37.24 -24.63 -10.14
CA TRP A 486 36.87 -25.96 -9.66
C TRP A 486 37.59 -27.03 -10.47
N VAL A 487 38.04 -28.10 -9.80
CA VAL A 487 38.79 -29.20 -10.41
C VAL A 487 38.16 -30.54 -10.01
N ASN A 488 37.89 -31.42 -10.97
CA ASN A 488 37.52 -32.82 -10.69
C ASN A 488 38.75 -33.76 -10.78
N ARG A 489 38.61 -35.01 -10.32
CA ARG A 489 39.69 -36.03 -10.33
C ARG A 489 40.24 -36.41 -11.72
N LYS A 490 39.66 -35.92 -12.83
CA LYS A 490 40.15 -36.09 -14.20
C LYS A 490 40.86 -34.85 -14.76
N GLY A 491 41.11 -33.82 -13.94
CA GLY A 491 41.94 -32.66 -14.32
C GLY A 491 41.28 -31.69 -15.30
N VAL A 492 39.94 -31.67 -15.39
CA VAL A 492 39.21 -30.71 -16.24
C VAL A 492 39.01 -29.40 -15.48
N TYR A 493 39.53 -28.30 -16.04
CA TYR A 493 39.39 -26.95 -15.50
C TYR A 493 38.22 -26.22 -16.15
N TYR A 494 37.39 -25.56 -15.35
CA TYR A 494 36.36 -24.63 -15.84
C TYR A 494 36.76 -23.19 -15.49
N THR A 495 36.75 -22.30 -16.47
CA THR A 495 36.97 -20.86 -16.27
C THR A 495 35.76 -20.05 -16.72
N SER A 496 35.49 -18.95 -16.02
CA SER A 496 34.36 -18.06 -16.25
C SER A 496 34.77 -16.83 -17.08
N HIS A 497 35.06 -16.99 -18.37
CA HIS A 497 34.97 -15.91 -19.36
C HIS A 497 34.92 -16.47 -20.81
N PRO A 498 34.26 -15.78 -21.76
CA PRO A 498 33.81 -16.38 -23.01
C PRO A 498 34.83 -16.17 -24.13
N GLN A 499 35.78 -17.10 -24.30
CA GLN A 499 36.38 -17.36 -25.61
C GLN A 499 36.55 -18.87 -25.78
N LEU A 500 35.88 -19.40 -26.80
CA LEU A 500 35.99 -20.78 -27.26
C LEU A 500 37.44 -21.08 -27.66
N LEU A 501 38.07 -22.01 -26.94
CA LEU A 501 39.16 -22.82 -27.49
C LEU A 501 38.72 -24.27 -27.41
N VAL A 502 38.28 -24.79 -28.56
CA VAL A 502 38.00 -26.21 -28.77
C VAL A 502 39.33 -26.89 -29.00
N PHE A 503 39.77 -27.75 -28.06
CA PHE A 503 40.84 -28.70 -28.29
C PHE A 503 40.23 -30.09 -28.51
N PHE A 504 40.42 -30.65 -29.69
CA PHE A 504 40.18 -32.07 -29.97
C PHE A 504 41.46 -32.87 -29.69
N PRO A 505 41.40 -34.03 -29.03
CA PRO A 505 42.55 -34.92 -28.95
C PRO A 505 42.62 -35.81 -30.20
N GLU A 506 43.78 -35.68 -30.87
CA GLU A 506 44.54 -36.70 -31.60
C GLU A 506 44.05 -37.19 -32.98
N GLY A 507 44.80 -36.74 -34.00
CA GLY A 507 45.50 -37.68 -34.90
C GLY A 507 44.89 -37.92 -36.27
N LEU A 508 45.28 -37.12 -37.27
CA LEU A 508 45.82 -37.57 -38.56
C LEU A 508 46.13 -36.35 -39.44
N TRP A 509 47.40 -36.23 -39.83
CA TRP A 509 47.86 -35.28 -40.83
C TRP A 509 47.49 -35.78 -42.23
N SER A 510 47.00 -34.91 -43.12
CA SER A 510 47.57 -34.78 -44.46
C SER A 510 47.16 -33.45 -45.11
N THR A 511 48.16 -32.78 -45.64
CA THR A 511 48.14 -31.54 -46.43
C THR A 511 47.38 -31.65 -47.74
N ALA A 512 46.50 -30.68 -48.02
CA ALA A 512 46.44 -29.87 -49.24
C ALA A 512 45.47 -28.70 -49.03
#